data_AF-A0A8H3HS61-F1
#
_entry.id   AF-A0A8H3HS61-F1
#
_cell.length_a   1.000
_cell.length_b   1.000
_cell.length_c   1.000
_cell.angle_alpha   90.00
_cell.angle_beta   90.00
_cell.angle_gamma   90.00
#
_symmetry.space_group_name_H-M   'P 1'
#
loop_
_entity.id
_entity.type
_entity.pdbx_description
1 polymer ?
#
loop_
_entity_poly.entity_id
_entity_poly.type
_entity_poly.pdbx_seq_one_letter_code
_entity_poly.pdbx_strand_id
1 'polypeptide(L)'
;MATSSPSPQDTENLLKDFLAFPFHEDKAFLEGLQLLLGQPVVETFQRGGPITPELERALLGPKVFYYNRQHSTDITPELVEEYTRTRPQVTPQPASTPGTPSLTSKTPDEDRQLSLAELTRLIETGQTHLIPHNYTIPDGTQAPEPSQIPIKKKPWERTDQEEVS
;
A
#
# COMPACT_ATOMS: atom_id res chain seq x y z
N MET A 1 20.56 -39.80 -0.63
CA MET A 1 19.86 -38.83 -1.49
C MET A 1 20.42 -37.47 -1.14
N ALA A 2 21.17 -36.84 -2.04
CA ALA A 2 21.88 -35.59 -1.75
C ALA A 2 20.88 -34.43 -1.74
N THR A 3 20.74 -33.75 -0.60
CA THR A 3 20.07 -32.46 -0.52
C THR A 3 21.01 -31.43 -1.15
N SER A 4 20.84 -31.16 -2.44
CA SER A 4 21.51 -30.03 -3.09
C SER A 4 20.95 -28.75 -2.48
N SER A 5 21.67 -28.18 -1.52
CA SER A 5 21.41 -26.81 -1.08
C SER A 5 21.60 -25.89 -2.29
N PRO A 6 20.60 -25.08 -2.67
CA PRO A 6 20.76 -24.14 -3.77
C PRO A 6 21.89 -23.16 -3.43
N SER A 7 22.74 -22.86 -4.41
CA SER A 7 23.77 -21.84 -4.23
C SER A 7 23.08 -20.49 -3.96
N PRO A 8 23.67 -19.59 -3.16
CA PRO A 8 23.03 -18.31 -2.83
C PRO A 8 22.65 -17.48 -4.08
N GLN A 9 23.40 -17.63 -5.18
CA GLN A 9 23.10 -16.97 -6.45
C GLN A 9 21.86 -17.55 -7.16
N ASP A 10 21.64 -18.86 -7.05
CA ASP A 10 20.46 -19.52 -7.63
C ASP A 10 19.19 -19.03 -6.91
N THR A 11 19.29 -18.91 -5.58
CA THR A 11 18.23 -18.35 -4.73
C THR A 11 17.93 -16.89 -5.08
N GLU A 12 18.95 -16.06 -5.31
CA GLU A 12 18.74 -14.67 -5.74
C GLU A 12 18.05 -14.56 -7.11
N ASN A 13 18.43 -15.40 -8.07
CA ASN A 13 17.79 -15.40 -9.39
C ASN A 13 16.34 -15.88 -9.30
N LEU A 14 16.08 -16.87 -8.44
CA LEU A 14 14.74 -17.36 -8.17
C LEU A 14 13.84 -16.29 -7.51
N LEU A 15 14.37 -15.53 -6.56
CA LEU A 15 13.65 -14.40 -5.94
C LEU A 15 13.34 -13.29 -6.95
N LYS A 16 14.27 -13.01 -7.88
CA LYS A 16 14.00 -12.05 -8.97
C LYS A 16 12.89 -12.54 -9.89
N ASP A 17 12.91 -13.82 -10.25
CA ASP A 17 11.87 -14.43 -11.09
C ASP A 17 10.51 -14.40 -10.39
N PHE A 18 10.47 -14.75 -9.09
CA PHE A 18 9.29 -14.64 -8.25
C PHE A 18 8.70 -13.22 -8.23
N LEU A 19 9.54 -12.20 -8.05
CA LEU A 19 9.09 -10.81 -8.02
C LEU A 19 8.61 -10.30 -9.39
N ALA A 20 9.18 -10.84 -10.48
CA ALA A 20 8.77 -10.50 -11.84
C ALA A 20 7.55 -11.30 -12.33
N PHE A 21 7.11 -12.31 -11.58
CA PHE A 21 6.03 -13.20 -12.00
C PHE A 21 4.68 -12.46 -12.08
N PRO A 22 3.93 -12.57 -13.20
CA PRO A 22 2.69 -11.82 -13.44
C PRO A 22 1.49 -12.46 -12.71
N PHE A 23 1.51 -12.47 -11.37
CA PHE A 23 0.42 -13.02 -10.55
C PHE A 23 -0.96 -12.40 -10.85
N HIS A 24 -1.01 -11.18 -11.38
CA HIS A 24 -2.24 -10.47 -11.70
C HIS A 24 -2.89 -10.92 -13.02
N GLU A 25 -2.15 -11.65 -13.87
CA GLU A 25 -2.66 -12.21 -15.13
C GLU A 25 -3.02 -13.70 -14.99
N ASP A 26 -2.48 -14.39 -13.99
CA ASP A 26 -2.70 -15.82 -13.79
C ASP A 26 -4.08 -16.12 -13.21
N LYS A 27 -4.97 -16.69 -14.05
CA LYS A 27 -6.34 -17.02 -13.67
C LYS A 27 -6.43 -18.04 -12.54
N ALA A 28 -5.58 -19.06 -12.53
CA ALA A 28 -5.65 -20.12 -11.53
C ALA A 28 -5.23 -19.58 -10.15
N PHE A 29 -4.23 -18.70 -10.13
CA PHE A 29 -3.87 -17.97 -8.92
C PHE A 29 -5.02 -17.08 -8.44
N LEU A 30 -5.63 -16.30 -9.33
CA LEU A 30 -6.72 -15.37 -8.99
C LEU A 30 -7.97 -16.08 -8.48
N GLU A 31 -8.33 -17.24 -9.05
CA GLU A 31 -9.43 -18.08 -8.55
C GLU A 31 -9.11 -18.65 -7.16
N GLY A 32 -7.87 -19.10 -6.92
CA GLY A 32 -7.43 -19.53 -5.59
C GLY A 32 -7.42 -18.37 -4.59
N LEU A 33 -7.00 -17.19 -5.02
CA LEU A 33 -6.97 -15.98 -4.21
C LEU A 33 -8.38 -15.52 -3.85
N GLN A 34 -9.32 -15.60 -4.79
CA GLN A 34 -10.74 -15.36 -4.56
C GLN A 34 -11.29 -16.28 -3.47
N LEU A 35 -10.93 -17.56 -3.49
CA LEU A 35 -11.40 -18.52 -2.48
C LEU A 35 -10.82 -18.22 -1.09
N LEU A 36 -9.58 -17.75 -1.02
CA LEU A 36 -8.87 -17.53 0.24
C LEU A 36 -9.17 -16.17 0.89
N LEU A 37 -9.18 -15.10 0.10
CA LEU A 37 -9.25 -13.70 0.56
C LEU A 37 -10.52 -12.97 0.09
N GLY A 38 -11.30 -13.58 -0.81
CA GLY A 38 -12.53 -13.01 -1.34
C GLY A 38 -12.33 -12.14 -2.58
N GLN A 39 -13.45 -11.85 -3.27
CA GLN A 39 -13.48 -11.00 -4.46
C GLN A 39 -12.95 -9.56 -4.32
N PRO A 40 -13.22 -8.81 -3.23
CA PRO A 40 -12.76 -7.42 -3.15
C PRO A 40 -11.23 -7.30 -3.18
N VAL A 41 -10.52 -8.32 -2.68
CA VAL A 41 -9.06 -8.37 -2.71
C VAL A 41 -8.55 -8.60 -4.14
N VAL A 42 -9.17 -9.53 -4.87
CA VAL A 42 -8.82 -9.84 -6.27
C VAL A 42 -9.05 -8.64 -7.18
N GLU A 43 -10.19 -7.96 -7.04
CA GLU A 43 -10.48 -6.73 -7.82
C GLU A 43 -9.47 -5.62 -7.53
N THR A 44 -9.10 -5.42 -6.27
CA THR A 44 -8.09 -4.44 -5.88
C THR A 44 -6.73 -4.78 -6.49
N PHE A 45 -6.36 -6.06 -6.47
CA PHE A 45 -5.10 -6.56 -7.00
C PHE A 45 -5.01 -6.44 -8.52
N GLN A 46 -6.09 -6.73 -9.25
CA GLN A 46 -6.12 -6.62 -10.72
C GLN A 46 -6.21 -5.17 -11.21
N ARG A 47 -6.96 -4.31 -10.50
CA ARG A 47 -7.14 -2.91 -10.89
C ARG A 47 -5.91 -2.04 -10.58
N GLY A 48 -4.93 -2.57 -9.85
CA GLY A 48 -3.80 -1.78 -9.34
C GLY A 48 -4.28 -0.72 -8.32
N GLY A 49 -5.29 -1.07 -7.50
CA GLY A 49 -5.76 -0.21 -6.43
C GLY A 49 -4.70 -0.02 -5.33
N PRO A 50 -4.92 0.88 -4.37
CA PRO A 50 -3.98 1.11 -3.28
C PRO A 50 -3.78 -0.18 -2.47
N ILE A 51 -2.61 -0.80 -2.62
CA ILE A 51 -2.26 -1.99 -1.86
C ILE A 51 -1.78 -1.51 -0.49
N THR A 52 -2.58 -1.75 0.54
CA THR A 52 -2.17 -1.44 1.92
C THR A 52 -1.07 -2.42 2.35
N PRO A 53 -0.18 -2.04 3.27
CA PRO A 53 0.88 -2.93 3.76
C PRO A 53 0.31 -4.22 4.40
N GLU A 54 -0.90 -4.15 4.96
CA GLU A 54 -1.61 -5.33 5.44
C GLU A 54 -2.01 -6.27 4.30
N LEU A 55 -2.49 -5.71 3.18
CA LEU A 55 -2.82 -6.48 1.99
C LEU A 55 -1.58 -7.09 1.35
N GLU A 56 -0.45 -6.38 1.29
CA GLU A 56 0.82 -6.93 0.81
C GLU A 56 1.24 -8.18 1.61
N ARG A 57 1.19 -8.10 2.94
CA ARG A 57 1.46 -9.25 3.82
C ARG A 57 0.48 -10.40 3.59
N ALA A 58 -0.81 -10.09 3.42
CA ALA A 58 -1.83 -11.09 3.15
C ALA A 58 -1.65 -11.77 1.78
N LEU A 59 -1.11 -11.06 0.78
CA LEU A 59 -0.83 -11.57 -0.56
C LEU A 59 0.47 -12.35 -0.64
N LEU A 60 1.46 -12.04 0.20
CA LEU A 60 2.78 -12.66 0.14
C LEU A 60 2.72 -14.19 0.35
N GLY A 61 2.02 -14.64 1.39
CA GLY A 61 1.88 -16.07 1.69
C GLY A 61 1.28 -16.87 0.53
N PRO A 62 0.10 -16.47 -0.01
CA PRO A 62 -0.51 -17.12 -1.17
C PRO A 62 0.37 -17.09 -2.43
N LYS A 63 1.06 -15.97 -2.71
CA LYS A 63 1.98 -15.86 -3.86
C LYS A 63 3.13 -16.86 -3.73
N VAL A 64 3.79 -16.89 -2.57
CA VAL A 64 4.91 -17.81 -2.30
C VAL A 64 4.44 -19.26 -2.40
N PHE A 65 3.31 -19.59 -1.77
CA PHE A 65 2.76 -20.95 -1.84
C PHE A 65 2.44 -21.39 -3.28
N TYR A 66 1.79 -20.52 -4.06
CA TYR A 66 1.43 -20.81 -5.44
C TYR A 66 2.68 -21.00 -6.31
N TYR A 67 3.64 -20.08 -6.20
CA TYR A 67 4.88 -20.14 -6.97
C TYR A 67 5.71 -21.38 -6.61
N ASN A 68 5.86 -21.68 -5.32
CA ASN A 68 6.53 -22.90 -4.85
C ASN A 68 5.88 -24.16 -5.41
N ARG A 69 4.55 -24.20 -5.42
CA ARG A 69 3.80 -25.33 -5.99
C ARG A 69 4.02 -25.48 -7.49
N GLN A 70 4.08 -24.38 -8.23
CA GLN A 70 4.19 -24.40 -9.69
C GLN A 70 5.61 -24.67 -10.18
N HIS A 71 6.61 -24.12 -9.49
CA HIS A 71 8.03 -24.24 -9.85
C HIS A 71 8.77 -25.33 -9.06
N SER A 72 8.09 -26.02 -8.13
CA SER A 72 8.70 -27.00 -7.22
C SER A 72 9.90 -26.42 -6.45
N THR A 73 9.73 -25.19 -5.97
CA THR A 73 10.75 -24.42 -5.25
C THR A 73 10.41 -24.30 -3.78
N ASP A 74 11.42 -23.95 -2.97
CA ASP A 74 11.31 -23.85 -1.51
C ASP A 74 11.64 -22.41 -1.07
N ILE A 75 10.82 -21.45 -1.51
CA ILE A 75 10.95 -20.04 -1.12
C ILE A 75 10.13 -19.83 0.16
N THR A 76 10.71 -19.15 1.15
CA THR A 76 9.97 -18.72 2.35
C THR A 76 9.55 -17.26 2.21
N PRO A 77 8.41 -16.85 2.79
CA PRO A 77 8.00 -15.45 2.79
C PRO A 77 9.04 -14.55 3.45
N GLU A 78 9.68 -15.03 4.52
CA GLU A 78 10.74 -14.29 5.24
C GLU A 78 11.93 -13.97 4.32
N LEU A 79 12.30 -14.89 3.44
CA LEU A 79 13.38 -14.69 2.48
C LEU A 79 13.03 -13.60 1.45
N VAL A 80 11.78 -13.55 1.01
CA VAL A 80 11.29 -12.50 0.10
C VAL A 80 11.28 -11.14 0.80
N GLU A 81 10.81 -11.08 2.05
CA GLU A 81 10.80 -9.86 2.85
C GLU A 81 12.22 -9.35 3.09
N GLU A 82 13.15 -10.23 3.47
CA GLU A 82 14.56 -9.88 3.67
C GLU A 82 15.20 -9.38 2.37
N TYR A 83 14.94 -10.06 1.24
CA TYR A 83 15.45 -9.65 -0.07
C TYR A 83 14.89 -8.27 -0.48
N THR A 84 13.61 -8.01 -0.24
CA THR A 84 12.97 -6.72 -0.54
C THR A 84 13.47 -5.62 0.39
N ARG A 85 13.76 -5.94 1.66
CA ARG A 85 14.30 -5.00 2.64
C ARG A 85 15.75 -4.61 2.36
N THR A 86 16.57 -5.58 1.96
CA THR A 86 18.00 -5.40 1.69
C THR A 86 18.26 -4.83 0.30
N ARG A 87 17.37 -5.08 -0.65
CA ARG A 87 17.37 -4.48 -1.97
C ARG A 87 16.01 -3.82 -2.20
N PRO A 88 15.87 -2.52 -1.94
CA PRO A 88 14.73 -1.78 -2.46
C PRO A 88 14.75 -1.95 -3.98
N GLN A 89 13.97 -2.90 -4.48
CA GLN A 89 13.70 -3.02 -5.90
C GLN A 89 13.11 -1.68 -6.28
N VAL A 90 13.82 -0.96 -7.15
CA VAL A 90 13.26 0.14 -7.92
C VAL A 90 12.02 -0.44 -8.57
N THR A 91 10.86 -0.15 -8.00
CA THR A 91 9.56 -0.44 -8.60
C THR A 91 9.68 -0.01 -10.05
N PRO A 92 9.37 -0.86 -11.05
CA PRO A 92 9.25 -0.39 -12.41
C PRO A 92 8.08 0.59 -12.44
N GLN A 93 8.41 1.86 -12.23
CA GLN A 93 7.66 3.01 -12.70
C GLN A 93 7.35 2.72 -14.18
N PRO A 94 6.07 2.73 -14.61
CA PRO A 94 5.75 2.49 -16.00
C PRO A 94 6.53 3.47 -16.85
N ALA A 95 7.24 2.92 -17.83
CA ALA A 95 8.20 3.58 -18.69
C ALA A 95 7.73 4.96 -19.18
N SER A 96 8.41 6.01 -18.74
CA SER A 96 8.52 7.23 -19.53
C SER A 96 9.78 7.09 -20.38
N THR A 97 9.54 6.94 -21.67
CA THR A 97 10.46 6.81 -22.81
C THR A 97 11.79 7.57 -22.70
N PRO A 98 12.93 6.98 -23.10
CA PRO A 98 14.18 7.70 -23.28
C PRO A 98 14.19 8.42 -24.63
N GLY A 99 14.11 9.75 -24.60
CA GLY A 99 14.48 10.55 -25.77
C GLY A 99 13.73 11.86 -25.91
N THR A 100 14.25 12.93 -25.30
CA THR A 100 14.54 14.24 -25.92
C THR A 100 14.95 15.24 -24.84
N PRO A 101 16.01 16.05 -25.02
CA PRO A 101 16.29 17.17 -24.14
C PRO A 101 15.34 18.32 -24.49
N SER A 102 14.11 18.28 -23.97
CA SER A 102 13.21 19.43 -24.04
C SER A 102 13.40 20.27 -22.78
N LEU A 103 14.17 21.35 -22.93
CA LEU A 103 14.16 22.49 -22.02
C LEU A 103 12.73 23.00 -21.88
N THR A 104 12.03 22.61 -20.83
CA THR A 104 10.82 23.30 -20.37
C THR A 104 10.67 23.11 -18.87
N SER A 105 10.99 24.18 -18.16
CA SER A 105 10.72 24.47 -16.76
C SER A 105 9.31 24.08 -16.31
N LYS A 106 9.19 23.10 -15.40
CA LYS A 106 8.15 23.04 -14.35
C LYS A 106 8.53 22.01 -13.26
N THR A 107 8.86 22.55 -12.09
CA THR A 107 8.80 21.97 -10.73
C THR A 107 9.16 20.49 -10.50
N PRO A 108 10.29 20.18 -9.82
CA PRO A 108 10.76 18.80 -9.59
C PRO A 108 10.15 18.06 -8.39
N ASP A 109 8.98 18.47 -7.86
CA ASP A 109 8.55 18.03 -6.50
C ASP A 109 7.24 17.23 -6.43
N GLU A 110 6.56 16.95 -7.54
CA GLU A 110 5.24 16.27 -7.49
C GLU A 110 5.30 14.73 -7.34
N ASP A 111 6.48 14.10 -7.48
CA ASP A 111 6.68 12.64 -7.37
C ASP A 111 7.67 12.23 -6.26
N ARG A 112 8.04 13.16 -5.38
CA ARG A 112 9.08 12.92 -4.37
C ARG A 112 8.52 12.21 -3.14
N GLN A 113 8.91 10.96 -2.91
CA GLN A 113 8.60 10.26 -1.65
C GLN A 113 9.53 10.74 -0.51
N LEU A 114 8.98 11.43 0.49
CA LEU A 114 9.71 11.84 1.70
C LEU A 114 9.66 10.74 2.77
N SER A 115 10.79 10.46 3.44
CA SER A 115 10.83 9.59 4.62
C SER A 115 10.15 10.26 5.83
N LEU A 116 9.64 9.47 6.78
CA LEU A 116 8.98 9.98 8.00
C LEU A 116 9.85 10.99 8.76
N ALA A 117 11.16 10.70 8.89
CA ALA A 117 12.09 11.61 9.56
C ALA A 117 12.25 12.95 8.81
N GLU A 118 12.15 12.92 7.47
CA GLU A 118 12.26 14.11 6.63
C GLU A 118 10.97 14.94 6.71
N LEU A 119 9.81 14.30 6.70
CA LEU A 119 8.51 14.94 6.94
C LEU A 119 8.45 15.64 8.29
N THR A 120 8.85 14.96 9.38
CA THR A 120 8.87 15.56 10.72
C THR A 120 9.74 16.80 10.76
N ARG A 121 10.95 16.73 10.18
CA ARG A 121 11.85 17.88 10.12
C ARG A 121 11.26 19.06 9.33
N LEU A 122 10.59 18.81 8.21
CA LEU A 122 9.95 19.88 7.40
C LEU A 122 8.79 20.54 8.14
N ILE A 123 8.04 19.78 8.94
CA ILE A 123 6.97 20.31 9.79
C ILE A 123 7.57 21.17 10.92
N GLU A 124 8.58 20.67 11.63
CA GLU A 124 9.23 21.38 12.74
C GLU A 124 9.94 22.67 12.30
N THR A 125 10.54 22.65 11.11
CA THR A 125 11.23 23.82 10.53
C THR A 125 10.29 24.79 9.83
N GLY A 126 8.99 24.49 9.77
CA GLY A 126 7.98 25.32 9.10
C GLY A 126 8.11 25.35 7.57
N GLN A 127 8.90 24.45 6.98
CA GLN A 127 9.07 24.31 5.54
C GLN A 127 8.03 23.38 4.93
N THR A 128 6.76 23.56 5.32
CA THR A 128 5.65 22.71 4.88
C THR A 128 5.34 22.86 3.39
N HIS A 129 5.76 23.96 2.76
CA HIS A 129 5.68 24.19 1.32
C HIS A 129 6.54 23.21 0.49
N LEU A 130 7.49 22.51 1.12
CA LEU A 130 8.32 21.47 0.50
C LEU A 130 7.75 20.06 0.72
N ILE A 131 6.57 19.95 1.33
CA ILE A 131 5.89 18.67 1.49
C ILE A 131 5.08 18.43 0.21
N PRO A 132 5.30 17.31 -0.51
CA PRO A 132 4.49 16.92 -1.66
C PRO A 132 3.01 16.86 -1.30
N HIS A 133 2.15 17.27 -2.22
CA HIS A 133 0.69 17.37 -2.00
C HIS A 133 0.27 18.30 -0.85
N ASN A 134 1.07 19.31 -0.51
CA ASN A 134 0.66 20.34 0.44
C ASN A 134 -0.33 21.32 -0.23
N TYR A 135 -1.61 20.97 -0.23
CA TYR A 135 -2.67 21.84 -0.71
C TYR A 135 -2.96 22.92 0.33
N THR A 136 -2.56 24.15 0.06
CA THR A 136 -3.01 25.31 0.82
C THR A 136 -4.49 25.48 0.57
N ILE A 137 -5.32 25.36 1.61
CA ILE A 137 -6.75 25.66 1.54
C ILE A 137 -6.87 27.19 1.54
N PRO A 138 -7.24 27.84 0.42
CA PRO A 138 -7.39 29.28 0.41
C PRO A 138 -8.62 29.68 1.25
N ASP A 139 -8.35 30.48 2.28
CA ASP A 139 -9.23 31.40 3.01
C ASP A 139 -10.72 31.01 3.19
N GLY A 140 -11.05 30.62 4.43
CA GLY A 140 -12.27 31.11 5.07
C GLY A 140 -13.55 30.31 4.94
N THR A 141 -13.62 29.09 5.49
CA THR A 141 -14.91 28.71 6.11
C THR A 141 -15.00 29.46 7.43
N GLN A 142 -15.66 30.61 7.39
CA GLN A 142 -16.31 31.21 8.56
C GLN A 142 -16.86 30.05 9.41
N ALA A 143 -16.42 29.94 10.67
CA ALA A 143 -17.00 28.96 11.58
C ALA A 143 -18.52 29.10 11.48
N PRO A 144 -19.27 28.07 11.03
CA PRO A 144 -20.72 28.18 10.99
C PRO A 144 -21.16 28.53 12.39
N GLU A 145 -22.03 29.55 12.52
CA GLU A 145 -22.57 29.92 13.83
C GLU A 145 -23.11 28.65 14.52
N PRO A 146 -22.87 28.47 15.83
CA PRO A 146 -23.28 27.26 16.51
C PRO A 146 -24.79 27.09 16.34
N SER A 147 -25.19 25.96 15.77
CA SER A 147 -26.58 25.59 15.55
C SER A 147 -27.39 25.69 16.86
N GLN A 148 -28.24 26.72 17.00
CA GLN A 148 -29.23 26.88 18.09
C GLN A 148 -30.45 25.97 17.90
N ILE A 149 -30.24 24.71 17.49
CA ILE A 149 -31.35 23.75 17.40
C ILE A 149 -31.64 23.22 18.80
N PRO A 150 -32.88 23.37 19.33
CA PRO A 150 -33.23 22.74 20.59
C PRO A 150 -33.11 21.23 20.45
N ILE A 151 -32.32 20.62 21.32
CA ILE A 151 -32.12 19.17 21.38
C ILE A 151 -33.48 18.52 21.63
N LYS A 152 -34.07 17.93 20.60
CA LYS A 152 -35.23 17.05 20.75
C LYS A 152 -34.74 15.77 21.42
N LYS A 153 -35.05 15.64 22.71
CA LYS A 153 -34.77 14.43 23.50
C LYS A 153 -35.36 13.22 22.79
N LYS A 154 -34.57 12.16 22.74
CA LYS A 154 -34.97 10.89 22.14
C LYS A 154 -36.07 10.24 23.00
N PRO A 155 -37.04 9.52 22.43
CA PRO A 155 -38.20 9.02 23.16
C PRO A 155 -37.87 8.01 24.27
N TRP A 156 -36.67 7.43 24.28
CA TRP A 156 -36.17 6.55 25.35
C TRP A 156 -35.60 7.29 26.58
N GLU A 157 -35.53 8.62 26.57
CA GLU A 157 -35.16 9.43 27.75
C GLU A 157 -36.35 9.68 28.70
N ARG A 158 -37.55 9.14 28.42
CA ARG A 158 -38.77 9.36 29.22
C ARG A 158 -39.04 8.29 30.29
N THR A 159 -38.15 7.32 30.48
CA THR A 159 -38.33 6.25 31.46
C THR A 159 -37.18 6.26 32.46
N ASP A 160 -36.99 7.39 33.13
CA ASP A 160 -36.25 7.45 34.41
C ASP A 160 -36.55 8.78 35.13
N GLN A 161 -37.83 9.03 35.42
CA GLN A 161 -38.26 9.96 36.47
C GLN A 161 -39.56 9.43 37.06
N GLU A 162 -39.49 8.25 37.67
CA GLU A 162 -40.47 7.78 38.64
C GLU A 162 -39.71 7.29 39.86
N GLU A 163 -39.15 8.24 40.62
CA GLU A 163 -38.90 8.04 42.04
C GLU A 163 -39.02 9.39 42.76
N VAL A 164 -39.66 9.35 43.93
CA VAL A 164 -39.87 10.41 44.93
C VAL A 164 -41.16 11.24 44.81
N SER A 165 -42.28 10.68 45.31
CA SER A 165 -42.91 11.14 46.57
C SER A 165 -43.95 10.14 47.07
#